data_AF-V4K6U7-F1
#
_entry.id   AF-V4K6U7-F1
#
_cell.length_a   1.000
_cell.length_b   1.000
_cell.length_c   1.000
_cell.angle_alpha   90.00
_cell.angle_beta   90.00
_cell.angle_gamma   90.00
#
_symmetry.space_group_name_H-M   'P 1'
#
loop_
_entity.id
_entity.type
_entity.pdbx_description
1 polymer ?
#
loop_
_entity_poly.entity_id
_entity_poly.type
_entity_poly.pdbx_seq_one_letter_code
_entity_poly.pdbx_strand_id
1 'polypeptide(L)'
;MAGYINGYQSAVVPGRNHVSVSEVDEFCKALGGTRPIHSILIANNGMAAVKFIRSVRTWAYETFGSEKAILLVGMATPEDMRINAEHIRIADQFVEVPGGTNNNNYANVQLIVEVNENI
;
A
#
# COMPACT_ATOMS: atom_id res chain seq x y z
N MET A 1 54.50 -17.09 -15.67
CA MET A 1 54.10 -15.97 -16.55
C MET A 1 52.77 -15.42 -16.06
N ALA A 2 52.71 -14.09 -15.88
CA ALA A 2 51.56 -13.17 -15.82
C ALA A 2 50.15 -13.81 -15.81
N GLY A 3 49.28 -13.59 -14.84
CA GLY A 3 48.95 -12.33 -14.16
C GLY A 3 47.97 -11.54 -15.01
N TYR A 4 46.69 -11.46 -14.61
CA TYR A 4 45.82 -10.30 -14.84
C TYR A 4 44.70 -10.26 -13.78
N ILE A 5 44.87 -9.30 -12.89
CA ILE A 5 43.89 -8.64 -12.05
C ILE A 5 43.07 -7.67 -12.91
N ASN A 6 41.75 -7.68 -12.75
CA ASN A 6 40.85 -6.52 -12.90
C ASN A 6 39.48 -6.94 -12.34
N GLY A 7 38.93 -6.39 -11.28
CA GLY A 7 38.96 -4.98 -10.89
C GLY A 7 37.70 -4.27 -11.37
N TYR A 8 36.54 -4.67 -10.86
CA TYR A 8 35.38 -3.77 -10.73
C TYR A 8 34.71 -4.03 -9.39
N GLN A 9 35.14 -3.28 -8.37
CA GLN A 9 34.27 -2.93 -7.26
C GLN A 9 33.14 -2.08 -7.85
N SER A 10 31.94 -2.64 -7.96
CA SER A 10 30.72 -1.83 -7.87
C SER A 10 30.15 -2.06 -6.49
N ALA A 11 30.38 -1.09 -5.62
CA ALA A 11 29.63 -0.92 -4.39
C ALA A 11 28.16 -0.65 -4.76
N VAL A 12 27.41 -1.73 -5.00
CA VAL A 12 25.95 -1.65 -4.92
C VAL A 12 25.63 -1.84 -3.45
N VAL A 13 25.41 -0.73 -2.77
CA VAL A 13 24.72 -0.72 -1.48
C VAL A 13 23.42 -1.52 -1.70
N PRO A 14 23.18 -2.64 -0.99
CA PRO A 14 21.93 -3.36 -1.13
C PRO A 14 20.84 -2.40 -0.67
N GLY A 15 20.07 -1.87 -1.61
CA GLY A 15 18.87 -1.10 -1.30
C GLY A 15 18.02 -1.93 -0.35
N ARG A 16 17.58 -1.32 0.75
CA ARG A 16 16.68 -1.91 1.75
C ARG A 16 15.36 -2.29 1.07
N ASN A 17 15.32 -3.47 0.46
CA ASN A 17 14.18 -3.90 -0.36
C ASN A 17 13.09 -4.62 0.45
N HIS A 18 13.08 -4.45 1.76
CA HIS A 18 11.98 -4.90 2.60
C HIS A 18 11.96 -4.06 3.87
N VAL A 19 10.98 -3.17 3.98
CA VAL A 19 10.65 -2.54 5.27
C VAL A 19 10.15 -3.66 6.17
N SER A 20 10.90 -3.97 7.22
CA SER A 20 10.41 -4.92 8.21
C SER A 20 9.25 -4.26 8.96
N VAL A 21 8.25 -5.06 9.36
CA VAL A 21 7.13 -4.64 10.23
C VAL A 21 7.63 -3.79 11.41
N SER A 22 8.84 -4.08 11.90
CA SER A 22 9.52 -3.35 12.97
C SER A 22 9.79 -1.87 12.69
N GLU A 23 10.04 -1.43 11.45
CA GLU A 23 10.38 -0.02 11.18
C GLU A 23 9.15 0.90 11.36
N VAL A 24 7.96 0.44 10.97
CA VAL A 24 6.70 1.17 11.22
C VAL A 24 6.37 1.20 12.71
N ASP A 25 6.64 0.10 13.43
CA ASP A 25 6.46 0.03 14.89
C ASP A 25 7.37 1.00 15.64
N GLU A 26 8.66 0.99 15.28
CA GLU A 26 9.66 1.88 15.87
C GLU A 26 9.33 3.34 15.59
N PHE A 27 8.92 3.66 14.36
CA PHE A 27 8.48 5.01 14.01
C PHE A 27 7.25 5.44 14.82
N CYS A 28 6.24 4.57 14.96
CA CYS A 28 5.06 4.84 15.76
C CYS A 28 5.42 5.12 17.23
N LYS A 29 6.25 4.26 17.84
CA LYS A 29 6.71 4.41 19.23
C LYS A 29 7.54 5.67 19.42
N ALA A 30 8.45 5.98 18.49
CA ALA A 30 9.31 7.17 18.55
C ALA A 30 8.51 8.48 18.53
N LEU A 31 7.37 8.50 17.86
CA LEU A 31 6.43 9.63 17.85
C LEU A 31 5.40 9.61 19.00
N GLY A 32 5.52 8.68 19.94
CA GLY A 32 4.61 8.54 21.09
C GLY A 32 3.27 7.88 20.75
N GLY A 33 3.16 7.24 19.58
CA GLY A 33 2.00 6.46 19.18
C GLY A 33 1.94 5.09 19.87
N THR A 34 0.73 4.55 19.98
CA THR A 34 0.47 3.26 20.67
C THR A 34 -0.02 2.16 19.74
N ARG A 35 -0.44 2.51 18.51
CA ARG A 35 -1.00 1.56 17.55
C ARG A 35 -0.41 1.81 16.15
N PRO A 36 0.62 1.06 15.74
CA PRO A 36 1.12 1.12 14.38
C PRO A 36 0.05 0.64 13.40
N ILE A 37 0.04 1.23 12.20
CA ILE A 37 -0.89 0.89 11.12
C ILE A 37 -0.06 0.32 9.99
N HIS A 38 -0.21 -0.96 9.71
CA HIS A 38 0.52 -1.64 8.63
C HIS A 38 -0.32 -1.82 7.37
N SER A 39 -1.64 -1.84 7.50
CA SER A 39 -2.59 -1.98 6.40
C SER A 39 -3.73 -0.98 6.52
N ILE A 40 -4.25 -0.54 5.37
CA ILE A 40 -5.40 0.38 5.28
C ILE A 40 -6.36 -0.15 4.21
N LEU A 41 -7.62 -0.36 4.61
CA LEU A 41 -8.73 -0.55 3.68
C LEU A 41 -9.19 0.80 3.11
N ILE A 42 -9.29 0.90 1.80
CA ILE A 42 -9.79 2.07 1.08
C ILE A 42 -11.20 1.76 0.61
N ALA A 43 -12.17 2.14 1.45
CA ALA A 43 -13.60 2.05 1.15
C ALA A 43 -14.09 3.24 0.30
N ASN A 44 -13.36 3.54 -0.78
CA ASN A 44 -13.69 4.60 -1.73
C ASN A 44 -13.12 4.24 -3.11
N ASN A 45 -13.61 4.88 -4.16
CA ASN A 45 -13.11 4.69 -5.52
C ASN A 45 -12.69 6.02 -6.16
N GLY A 46 -12.47 6.00 -7.48
CA GLY A 46 -12.18 7.19 -8.27
C GLY A 46 -11.00 8.01 -7.75
N MET A 47 -11.13 9.33 -7.85
CA MET A 47 -10.04 10.27 -7.55
C MET A 47 -9.67 10.31 -6.07
N ALA A 48 -10.62 10.07 -5.17
CA ALA A 48 -10.37 10.06 -3.73
C ALA A 48 -9.40 8.92 -3.36
N ALA A 49 -9.67 7.71 -3.84
CA ALA A 49 -8.80 6.56 -3.64
C ALA A 49 -7.42 6.78 -4.30
N VAL A 50 -7.39 7.28 -5.54
CA VAL A 50 -6.11 7.55 -6.23
C VAL A 50 -5.24 8.55 -5.47
N LYS A 51 -5.82 9.67 -5.04
CA LYS A 51 -5.10 10.70 -4.31
C LYS A 51 -4.60 10.18 -2.96
N PHE A 52 -5.42 9.41 -2.25
CA PHE A 52 -5.05 8.80 -0.98
C PHE A 52 -3.84 7.87 -1.16
N ILE A 53 -3.91 6.92 -2.11
CA ILE A 53 -2.84 5.95 -2.36
C ILE A 53 -1.53 6.66 -2.69
N ARG A 54 -1.56 7.61 -3.63
CA ARG A 54 -0.35 8.35 -4.03
C ARG A 54 0.26 9.12 -2.86
N SER A 55 -0.56 9.80 -2.06
CA SER A 55 -0.06 10.56 -0.91
C SER A 55 0.54 9.68 0.18
N VAL A 56 -0.09 8.55 0.51
CA VAL A 56 0.47 7.61 1.49
C VAL A 56 1.79 7.02 0.96
N ARG A 57 1.86 6.67 -0.33
CA ARG A 57 3.09 6.13 -0.93
C ARG A 57 4.23 7.12 -0.95
N THR A 58 3.98 8.37 -1.35
CA THR A 58 5.00 9.43 -1.32
C THR A 58 5.54 9.61 0.11
N TRP A 59 4.64 9.72 1.08
CA TRP A 59 5.05 9.83 2.49
C TRP A 59 5.81 8.61 2.98
N ALA A 60 5.36 7.40 2.64
CA ALA A 60 6.00 6.15 3.04
C ALA A 60 7.42 6.03 2.45
N TYR A 61 7.60 6.46 1.19
CA TYR A 61 8.91 6.50 0.57
C TYR A 61 9.84 7.52 1.23
N GLU A 62 9.35 8.73 1.50
CA GLU A 62 10.14 9.78 2.18
C GLU A 62 10.52 9.38 3.61
N THR A 63 9.67 8.60 4.29
CA THR A 63 9.86 8.24 5.71
C THR A 63 10.65 6.94 5.88
N PHE A 64 10.33 5.91 5.09
CA PHE A 64 10.86 4.54 5.26
C PHE A 64 11.75 4.09 4.09
N GLY A 65 11.89 4.91 3.04
CA GLY A 65 12.59 4.52 1.81
C GLY A 65 11.84 3.50 0.97
N SER A 66 10.56 3.24 1.26
CA SER A 66 9.71 2.28 0.54
C SER A 66 8.28 2.81 0.40
N GLU A 67 7.79 2.88 -0.84
CA GLU A 67 6.39 3.20 -1.12
C GLU A 67 5.42 2.13 -0.59
N LYS A 68 5.92 0.93 -0.26
CA LYS A 68 5.13 -0.21 0.21
C LYS A 68 5.26 -0.47 1.71
N ALA A 69 5.70 0.52 2.48
CA ALA A 69 5.78 0.38 3.94
C ALA A 69 4.39 0.20 4.60
N ILE A 70 3.33 0.68 3.94
CA ILE A 70 1.93 0.51 4.34
C ILE A 70 1.21 -0.25 3.24
N LEU A 71 0.57 -1.36 3.58
CA LEU A 71 -0.26 -2.16 2.67
C LEU A 71 -1.58 -1.42 2.38
N LEU A 72 -1.84 -1.12 1.11
CA LEU A 72 -3.04 -0.42 0.70
C LEU A 72 -3.99 -1.37 -0.04
N VAL A 73 -5.13 -1.67 0.58
CA VAL A 73 -6.15 -2.58 0.05
C VAL A 73 -7.36 -1.78 -0.42
N GLY A 74 -7.74 -1.88 -1.69
CA GLY A 74 -8.91 -1.18 -2.24
C GLY A 74 -10.17 -2.05 -2.28
N MET A 75 -11.35 -1.47 -2.03
CA MET A 75 -12.60 -2.12 -2.43
C MET A 75 -12.87 -1.87 -3.92
N ALA A 76 -13.24 -2.91 -4.66
CA ALA A 76 -13.45 -2.84 -6.11
C ALA A 76 -14.81 -3.39 -6.52
N THR A 77 -15.64 -2.58 -7.17
CA THR A 77 -16.88 -3.05 -7.79
C THR A 77 -16.59 -3.69 -9.16
N PRO A 78 -17.49 -4.55 -9.69
CA PRO A 78 -17.42 -5.04 -11.07
C PRO A 78 -17.33 -3.90 -12.10
N GLU A 79 -17.94 -2.76 -11.84
CA GLU A 79 -17.89 -1.56 -12.67
C GLU A 79 -16.48 -0.96 -12.70
N ASP A 80 -15.85 -0.81 -11.54
CA ASP A 80 -14.48 -0.31 -11.42
C ASP A 80 -13.47 -1.26 -12.09
N MET A 81 -13.62 -2.57 -11.89
CA MET A 81 -12.75 -3.59 -12.50
C MET A 81 -12.89 -3.61 -14.02
N ARG A 82 -14.12 -3.49 -14.54
CA ARG A 82 -14.41 -3.51 -15.98
C ARG A 82 -13.71 -2.37 -16.72
N ILE A 83 -13.62 -1.20 -16.11
CA ILE A 83 -12.92 -0.04 -16.69
C ILE A 83 -11.44 0.00 -16.33
N ASN A 84 -10.93 -1.01 -15.61
CA ASN A 84 -9.57 -1.03 -15.07
C ASN A 84 -9.24 0.27 -14.32
N ALA A 85 -10.12 0.64 -13.39
CA ALA A 85 -10.05 1.91 -12.69
C ALA A 85 -8.68 2.11 -12.03
N GLU A 86 -8.17 3.35 -12.07
CA GLU A 86 -6.78 3.62 -11.68
C GLU A 86 -6.47 3.19 -10.24
N HIS A 87 -7.38 3.44 -9.30
CA HIS A 87 -7.20 3.06 -7.90
C HIS A 87 -6.99 1.54 -7.71
N ILE A 88 -7.63 0.68 -8.53
CA ILE A 88 -7.42 -0.77 -8.51
C ILE A 88 -6.01 -1.10 -9.00
N ARG A 89 -5.58 -0.48 -10.10
CA ARG A 89 -4.26 -0.73 -10.69
C ARG A 89 -3.12 -0.32 -9.77
N ILE A 90 -3.30 0.74 -9.00
CA ILE A 90 -2.25 1.25 -8.12
C ILE A 90 -2.33 0.72 -6.69
N ALA A 91 -3.45 0.16 -6.23
CA ALA A 91 -3.51 -0.50 -4.91
C ALA A 91 -2.59 -1.73 -4.86
N ASP A 92 -2.17 -2.15 -3.67
CA ASP A 92 -1.36 -3.36 -3.52
C ASP A 92 -2.21 -4.63 -3.66
N GLN A 93 -3.44 -4.56 -3.15
CA GLN A 93 -4.46 -5.61 -3.26
C GLN A 93 -5.83 -4.96 -3.41
N PHE A 94 -6.82 -5.75 -3.83
CA PHE A 94 -8.21 -5.33 -3.80
C PHE A 94 -9.12 -6.47 -3.36
N VAL A 95 -10.26 -6.09 -2.77
CA VAL A 95 -11.35 -6.98 -2.42
C VAL A 95 -12.53 -6.64 -3.31
N GLU A 96 -13.07 -7.64 -4.00
CA GLU A 96 -14.27 -7.48 -4.80
C GLU A 96 -15.49 -7.27 -3.91
N VAL A 97 -16.31 -6.27 -4.23
CA VAL A 97 -17.53 -5.92 -3.50
C VAL A 97 -18.73 -5.82 -4.45
N PRO A 98 -19.97 -5.93 -3.97
CA PRO A 98 -21.15 -5.87 -4.83
C PRO A 98 -21.22 -4.58 -5.66
N GLY A 99 -21.65 -4.69 -6.92
CA GLY A 99 -21.87 -3.54 -7.81
C GLY A 99 -23.17 -2.77 -7.54
N GLY A 100 -23.53 -1.90 -8.50
CA GLY A 100 -24.72 -1.05 -8.40
C GLY A 100 -24.53 0.19 -7.51
N THR A 101 -25.62 0.68 -6.90
CA THR A 101 -25.62 1.90 -6.09
C THR A 101 -24.77 1.77 -4.83
N ASN A 102 -24.23 2.88 -4.33
CA ASN A 102 -23.17 2.89 -3.32
C ASN A 102 -23.57 2.27 -1.95
N ASN A 103 -24.86 2.24 -1.64
CA ASN A 103 -25.41 1.58 -0.46
C ASN A 103 -25.16 0.06 -0.44
N ASN A 104 -24.76 -0.55 -1.55
CA ASN A 104 -24.36 -1.95 -1.63
C ASN A 104 -22.86 -2.16 -1.39
N ASN A 105 -22.04 -1.10 -1.47
CA ASN A 105 -20.58 -1.17 -1.44
C ASN A 105 -19.94 -0.09 -0.55
N TYR A 106 -19.49 1.03 -1.12
CA TYR A 106 -18.69 2.07 -0.47
C TYR A 106 -19.42 2.85 0.63
N ALA A 107 -20.75 2.77 0.70
CA ALA A 107 -21.56 3.36 1.77
C ALA A 107 -22.18 2.30 2.70
N ASN A 108 -21.89 1.01 2.48
CA ASN A 108 -22.37 -0.06 3.34
C ASN A 108 -21.39 -0.29 4.49
N VAL A 109 -21.66 0.33 5.65
CA VAL A 109 -20.80 0.24 6.83
C VAL A 109 -20.58 -1.21 7.30
N GLN A 110 -21.63 -2.04 7.25
CA GLN A 110 -21.51 -3.43 7.68
C GLN A 110 -20.54 -4.21 6.79
N LEU A 111 -20.66 -4.05 5.47
CA LEU A 111 -19.74 -4.65 4.52
C LEU A 111 -18.31 -4.14 4.70
N ILE A 112 -18.12 -2.83 4.90
CA ILE A 112 -16.79 -2.23 5.08
C ILE A 112 -16.10 -2.83 6.30
N VAL A 113 -16.83 -3.01 7.40
CA VAL A 113 -16.30 -3.62 8.63
C VAL A 113 -15.94 -5.08 8.38
N GLU A 114 -16.82 -5.85 7.75
CA GLU A 114 -16.58 -7.26 7.41
C GLU A 114 -15.35 -7.44 6.51
N VAL A 115 -15.19 -6.59 5.49
CA VAL A 115 -13.99 -6.62 4.63
C VAL A 115 -12.74 -6.27 5.43
N ASN A 116 -12.82 -5.27 6.32
CA ASN A 116 -11.67 -4.83 7.11
C ASN A 116 -11.18 -5.89 8.10
N GLU A 117 -12.05 -6.77 8.60
CA GLU A 117 -11.66 -7.87 9.49
C GLU A 117 -10.84 -8.96 8.78
N ASN A 118 -10.85 -8.97 7.44
CA ASN A 118 -10.21 -9.98 6.60
C ASN A 118 -8.92 -9.49 5.92
N ILE A 119 -8.37 -8.33 6.29
CA ILE A 119 -7.14 -7.74 5.71
C ILE A 119 -6.00 -7.52 6.71
#